data_AF-A0A9F2KWB2-F1
#
_entry.id   AF-A0A9F2KWB2-F1
#
_cell.length_a   1.000
_cell.length_b   1.000
_cell.length_c   1.000
_cell.angle_alpha   90.00
_cell.angle_beta   90.00
_cell.angle_gamma   90.00
#
_symmetry.space_group_name_H-M   'P 1'
#
loop_
_entity.id
_entity.type
_entity.pdbx_description
1 polymer ?
#
loop_
_entity_poly.entity_id
_entity_poly.type
_entity_poly.pdbx_seq_one_letter_code
_entity_poly.pdbx_strand_id
1 'polypeptide(L)'
;MEKLQPVLDFFLNHQKLLGYSTVSLLTAGSERVFSVVVFQCPCNSWNMLYGGVFLLIPALILFLLGLLLSARSWKVLTGCCSKGRPCRCPHGSRLQHHLRVLGFVTLGAAVAPFTWIAVALLGGSFYECTATGIPILQRYMCKSKGEECITSLLKVPCLSTSSPEEMEILTSLRAQSQVFGWILIASVFTVALLSTCIARCRSPVSVLQLAFWKIYLEKERQLFENKAKEHASKLADRNLKSFFESTELEPFQTPSTKAWDNISSLFAFNPKGNYYSMIHKYVSQKSHSESIKSAEGDIYPACLQFVDGANAEVQIL
;
A
#
# COMPACT_ATOMS: atom_id res chain seq x y z
N MET A 1 -5.34 8.66 -36.46
CA MET A 1 -4.63 8.45 -35.18
C MET A 1 -4.64 9.70 -34.29
N GLU A 2 -4.81 10.91 -34.84
CA GLU A 2 -4.80 12.18 -34.07
C GLU A 2 -5.96 12.36 -33.06
N LYS A 3 -7.14 11.77 -33.30
CA LYS A 3 -8.28 11.87 -32.36
C LYS A 3 -8.14 11.02 -31.09
N LEU A 4 -7.27 10.01 -31.10
CA LEU A 4 -6.97 9.17 -29.94
C LEU A 4 -5.90 9.78 -29.03
N GLN A 5 -5.06 10.65 -29.57
CA GLN A 5 -3.99 11.31 -28.83
C GLN A 5 -4.49 12.21 -27.68
N PRO A 6 -5.51 13.09 -27.86
CA PRO A 6 -6.03 13.88 -26.74
C PRO A 6 -6.72 13.01 -25.67
N VAL A 7 -7.31 11.88 -26.07
CA VAL A 7 -7.90 10.91 -25.15
C VAL A 7 -6.79 10.21 -24.35
N LEU A 8 -5.75 9.74 -25.03
CA LEU A 8 -4.59 9.11 -24.41
C LEU A 8 -3.86 10.08 -23.47
N ASP A 9 -3.68 11.33 -23.88
CA ASP A 9 -3.09 12.39 -23.07
C ASP A 9 -3.95 12.70 -21.83
N PHE A 10 -5.28 12.67 -21.95
CA PHE A 10 -6.17 12.78 -20.80
C PHE A 10 -5.99 11.60 -19.83
N PHE A 11 -5.94 10.36 -20.33
CA PHE A 11 -5.70 9.17 -19.51
C PHE A 11 -4.34 9.22 -18.81
N LEU A 12 -3.27 9.64 -19.51
CA LEU A 12 -1.92 9.75 -18.96
C LEU A 12 -1.82 10.86 -17.91
N ASN A 13 -2.47 12.01 -18.14
CA ASN A 13 -2.46 13.13 -17.20
C ASN A 13 -3.29 12.86 -15.94
N HIS A 14 -4.35 12.06 -16.04
CA HIS A 14 -5.26 11.74 -14.93
C HIS A 14 -5.18 10.29 -14.44
N GLN A 15 -4.14 9.54 -14.80
CA GLN A 15 -3.98 8.12 -14.49
C GLN A 15 -4.25 7.77 -13.02
N LYS A 16 -3.78 8.61 -12.09
CA LYS A 16 -3.99 8.41 -10.64
C LYS A 16 -5.44 8.56 -10.21
N LEU A 17 -6.13 9.57 -10.73
CA LEU A 17 -7.54 9.79 -10.42
C LEU A 17 -8.37 8.62 -10.96
N LEU A 18 -8.10 8.22 -12.20
CA LEU A 18 -8.79 7.11 -12.86
C LEU A 18 -8.51 5.77 -12.18
N GLY A 19 -7.29 5.55 -11.72
CA GLY A 19 -6.92 4.38 -10.91
C GLY A 19 -7.73 4.31 -9.62
N TYR A 20 -7.76 5.39 -8.83
CA TYR A 20 -8.55 5.43 -7.59
C TYR A 20 -10.06 5.29 -7.82
N SER A 21 -10.59 5.91 -8.87
CA SER A 21 -12.01 5.75 -9.25
C SER A 21 -12.32 4.29 -9.63
N THR A 22 -11.44 3.64 -10.39
CA THR A 22 -11.60 2.24 -10.81
C THR A 22 -11.55 1.30 -9.60
N VAL A 23 -10.58 1.48 -8.70
CA VAL A 23 -10.48 0.70 -7.46
C VAL A 23 -11.73 0.90 -6.59
N SER A 24 -12.25 2.12 -6.51
CA SER A 24 -13.47 2.41 -5.73
C SER A 24 -14.69 1.70 -6.32
N LEU A 25 -14.87 1.75 -7.64
CA LEU A 25 -15.95 1.05 -8.35
C LEU A 25 -15.85 -0.47 -8.19
N LEU A 26 -14.65 -1.03 -8.33
CA LEU A 26 -14.39 -2.46 -8.13
C LEU A 26 -14.68 -2.89 -6.69
N THR A 27 -14.32 -2.06 -5.70
CA THR A 27 -14.59 -2.34 -4.28
C THR A 27 -16.09 -2.35 -4.01
N ALA A 28 -16.83 -1.36 -4.52
CA ALA A 28 -18.29 -1.29 -4.39
C ALA A 28 -18.99 -2.47 -5.10
N GLY A 29 -18.54 -2.82 -6.32
CA GLY A 29 -19.07 -3.98 -7.04
C GLY A 29 -18.78 -5.30 -6.32
N SER A 30 -17.56 -5.46 -5.79
CA SER A 30 -17.18 -6.65 -5.03
C SER A 30 -17.99 -6.80 -3.76
N GLU A 31 -18.16 -5.71 -2.98
CA GLU A 31 -19.00 -5.74 -1.79
C GLU A 31 -20.42 -6.18 -2.12
N ARG A 32 -21.03 -5.63 -3.18
CA ARG A 32 -22.37 -6.02 -3.61
C ARG A 32 -22.47 -7.49 -4.01
N VAL A 33 -21.46 -8.04 -4.67
CA VAL A 33 -21.42 -9.47 -4.99
C VAL A 33 -21.32 -10.30 -3.71
N PHE A 34 -20.41 -9.96 -2.78
CA PHE A 34 -20.26 -10.70 -1.53
C PHE A 34 -21.50 -10.62 -0.63
N SER A 35 -22.13 -9.44 -0.51
CA SER A 35 -23.29 -9.24 0.35
C SER A 35 -24.58 -9.84 -0.22
N VAL A 36 -24.76 -9.87 -1.54
CA VAL A 36 -25.97 -10.43 -2.16
C VAL A 36 -25.84 -11.91 -2.49
N VAL A 37 -24.67 -12.37 -2.92
CA VAL A 37 -24.51 -13.73 -3.48
C VAL A 37 -24.01 -14.73 -2.43
N VAL A 38 -23.15 -14.30 -1.50
CA VAL A 38 -22.43 -15.22 -0.60
C VAL A 38 -22.87 -15.10 0.86
N PHE A 39 -23.25 -13.89 1.28
CA PHE A 39 -23.53 -13.61 2.67
C PHE A 39 -24.96 -13.99 3.07
N GLN A 40 -25.08 -14.93 4.01
CA GLN A 40 -26.34 -15.25 4.67
C GLN A 40 -26.07 -15.37 6.18
N CYS A 41 -26.66 -14.48 6.97
CA CYS A 41 -26.45 -14.51 8.41
C CYS A 41 -27.02 -15.82 9.00
N PRO A 42 -26.29 -16.55 9.86
CA PRO A 42 -26.75 -17.84 10.38
C PRO A 42 -27.85 -17.73 11.45
N CYS A 43 -28.08 -16.53 11.99
CA CYS A 43 -29.10 -16.22 13.01
C CYS A 43 -29.04 -17.10 14.25
N ASN A 44 -27.82 -17.30 14.76
CA ASN A 44 -27.52 -18.04 15.98
C ASN A 44 -26.33 -17.40 16.71
N SER A 45 -25.76 -18.06 17.72
CA SER A 45 -24.61 -17.52 18.48
C SER A 45 -23.36 -17.23 17.63
N TRP A 46 -23.27 -17.72 16.39
CA TRP A 46 -22.17 -17.46 15.45
C TRP A 46 -22.30 -16.13 14.70
N ASN A 47 -23.40 -15.39 14.87
CA ASN A 47 -23.66 -14.10 14.22
C ASN A 47 -22.47 -13.13 14.29
N MET A 48 -21.87 -12.98 15.48
CA MET A 48 -20.71 -12.11 15.70
C MET A 48 -19.49 -12.55 14.89
N LEU A 49 -19.16 -13.84 14.93
CA LEU A 49 -17.99 -14.39 14.27
C LEU A 49 -18.15 -14.38 12.75
N TYR A 50 -19.32 -14.82 12.27
CA TYR A 50 -19.62 -14.88 10.85
C TYR A 50 -19.62 -13.49 10.21
N GLY A 51 -20.38 -12.54 10.77
CA GLY A 51 -20.40 -11.16 10.29
C GLY A 51 -19.02 -10.48 10.37
N GLY A 52 -18.30 -10.69 11.47
CA GLY A 52 -16.96 -10.14 11.67
C GLY A 52 -15.93 -10.67 10.67
N VAL A 53 -16.00 -11.96 10.30
CA VAL A 53 -15.12 -12.56 9.29
C VAL A 53 -15.32 -11.92 7.92
N PHE A 54 -16.57 -11.74 7.47
CA PHE A 54 -16.85 -11.10 6.18
C PHE A 54 -16.48 -9.61 6.17
N LEU A 55 -16.50 -8.94 7.33
CA LEU A 55 -16.04 -7.56 7.47
C LEU A 55 -14.50 -7.46 7.44
N LEU A 56 -13.79 -8.31 8.19
CA LEU A 56 -12.35 -8.13 8.49
C LEU A 56 -11.41 -8.95 7.61
N ILE A 57 -11.78 -10.16 7.17
CA ILE A 57 -10.87 -11.02 6.39
C ILE A 57 -10.56 -10.43 5.00
N PRO A 58 -11.54 -9.93 4.22
CA PRO A 58 -11.22 -9.25 2.96
C PRO A 58 -10.33 -8.02 3.18
N ALA A 59 -10.55 -7.27 4.26
CA ALA A 59 -9.68 -6.15 4.64
C ALA A 59 -8.25 -6.60 4.92
N LEU A 60 -8.06 -7.71 5.65
CA LEU A 60 -6.74 -8.29 5.91
C LEU A 60 -6.05 -8.76 4.62
N ILE A 61 -6.77 -9.42 3.72
CA ILE A 61 -6.24 -9.86 2.42
C ILE A 61 -5.78 -8.65 1.61
N LEU A 62 -6.60 -7.59 1.52
CA LEU A 62 -6.23 -6.34 0.85
C LEU A 62 -5.01 -5.68 1.47
N PHE A 63 -4.89 -5.73 2.80
CA PHE A 63 -3.74 -5.19 3.52
C PHE A 63 -2.45 -5.95 3.16
N LEU A 64 -2.50 -7.28 3.20
CA LEU A 64 -1.38 -8.15 2.84
C LEU A 64 -0.98 -7.96 1.37
N LEU A 65 -1.95 -7.87 0.46
CA LEU A 65 -1.69 -7.56 -0.96
C LEU A 65 -1.04 -6.18 -1.11
N GLY A 66 -1.50 -5.18 -0.38
CA GLY A 66 -0.89 -3.84 -0.36
C GLY A 66 0.58 -3.87 0.10
N LEU A 67 0.90 -4.70 1.10
CA LEU A 67 2.28 -4.91 1.54
C LEU A 67 3.13 -5.64 0.49
N LEU A 68 2.58 -6.67 -0.17
CA LEU A 68 3.26 -7.49 -1.18
C LEU A 68 3.52 -6.72 -2.47
N LEU A 69 2.60 -5.87 -2.92
CA LEU A 69 2.73 -5.10 -4.16
C LEU A 69 3.63 -3.86 -3.97
N SER A 70 3.91 -3.47 -2.72
CA SER A 70 4.78 -2.33 -2.44
C SER A 70 6.25 -2.68 -2.67
N ALA A 71 6.81 -2.21 -3.78
CA ALA A 71 8.25 -2.27 -4.08
C ALA A 71 9.12 -1.71 -2.93
N ARG A 72 8.58 -0.80 -2.12
CA ARG A 72 9.26 -0.25 -0.95
C ARG A 72 9.35 -1.24 0.21
N SER A 73 8.32 -2.06 0.44
CA SER A 73 8.37 -3.14 1.44
C SER A 73 9.57 -4.03 1.18
N TRP A 74 9.76 -4.41 -0.10
CA TRP A 74 10.89 -5.21 -0.54
C TRP A 74 12.22 -4.48 -0.43
N LYS A 75 12.32 -3.18 -0.77
CA LYS A 75 13.57 -2.41 -0.57
C LYS A 75 14.03 -2.36 0.89
N VAL A 76 13.10 -2.39 1.85
CA VAL A 76 13.42 -2.42 3.29
C VAL A 76 13.74 -3.83 3.77
N LEU A 77 13.05 -4.86 3.24
CA LEU A 77 13.16 -6.24 3.71
C LEU A 77 14.29 -7.03 3.04
N THR A 78 14.55 -6.78 1.75
CA THR A 78 15.54 -7.51 0.94
C THR A 78 16.95 -7.23 1.43
N GLY A 79 17.67 -8.29 1.78
CA GLY A 79 19.07 -8.21 2.24
C GLY A 79 19.27 -8.00 3.74
N CYS A 80 18.21 -7.96 4.55
CA CYS A 80 18.29 -7.79 6.01
C CYS A 80 18.92 -9.01 6.73
N CYS A 81 18.71 -10.22 6.19
CA CYS A 81 19.06 -11.49 6.88
C CYS A 81 20.11 -12.36 6.14
N SER A 82 20.88 -11.79 5.21
CA SER A 82 21.89 -12.54 4.46
C SER A 82 23.18 -12.72 5.27
N LYS A 83 23.59 -13.98 5.51
CA LYS A 83 24.85 -14.32 6.18
C LYS A 83 26.04 -13.76 5.38
N GLY A 84 26.95 -13.04 6.05
CA GLY A 84 28.17 -12.47 5.43
C GLY A 84 28.06 -11.02 4.96
N ARG A 85 26.88 -10.40 5.08
CA ARG A 85 26.74 -8.93 4.98
C ARG A 85 26.72 -8.35 6.40
N PRO A 86 27.34 -7.20 6.68
CA PRO A 86 27.12 -6.54 7.95
C PRO A 86 25.61 -6.30 8.05
N CYS A 87 24.95 -6.97 8.99
CA CYS A 87 23.52 -6.80 9.20
C CYS A 87 23.27 -5.29 9.23
N ARG A 88 22.49 -4.77 8.27
CA ARG A 88 21.94 -3.41 8.35
C ARG A 88 20.87 -3.36 9.45
N CYS A 89 21.06 -4.10 10.54
CA CYS A 89 20.35 -3.95 11.79
C CYS A 89 20.51 -2.49 12.19
N PRO A 90 19.41 -1.73 12.19
CA PRO A 90 19.51 -0.31 12.38
C PRO A 90 19.92 -0.04 13.84
N HIS A 91 21.12 0.50 14.07
CA HIS A 91 21.51 1.01 15.39
C HIS A 91 21.28 2.53 15.44
N GLY A 92 20.73 3.02 16.57
CA GLY A 92 20.48 4.44 16.80
C GLY A 92 19.48 5.05 15.81
N SER A 93 19.85 6.19 15.21
CA SER A 93 19.01 6.97 14.29
C SER A 93 18.52 6.20 13.04
N ARG A 94 19.19 5.11 12.65
CA ARG A 94 18.75 4.25 11.56
C ARG A 94 17.48 3.46 11.91
N LEU A 95 17.27 3.05 13.16
CA LEU A 95 16.09 2.26 13.56
C LEU A 95 14.83 3.10 13.47
N GLN A 96 14.92 4.33 13.97
CA GLN A 96 13.86 5.32 13.84
C GLN A 96 13.51 5.58 12.36
N HIS A 97 14.50 5.62 11.48
CA HIS A 97 14.27 5.76 10.04
C HIS A 97 13.57 4.53 9.43
N HIS A 98 14.03 3.32 9.73
CA HIS A 98 13.41 2.09 9.24
C HIS A 98 11.96 1.94 9.73
N LEU A 99 11.71 2.20 11.02
CA LEU A 99 10.36 2.21 11.59
C LEU A 99 9.48 3.28 10.95
N ARG A 100 10.04 4.47 10.66
CA ARG A 100 9.32 5.54 9.97
C ARG A 100 8.94 5.13 8.55
N VAL A 101 9.88 4.58 7.76
CA VAL A 101 9.59 4.08 6.41
C VAL A 101 8.57 2.95 6.44
N LEU A 102 8.70 2.01 7.37
CA LEU A 102 7.74 0.93 7.56
C LEU A 102 6.35 1.47 7.91
N GLY A 103 6.26 2.43 8.84
CA GLY A 103 5.00 3.08 9.20
C GLY A 103 4.32 3.74 8.00
N PHE A 104 5.09 4.39 7.11
CA PHE A 104 4.55 4.96 5.88
C PHE A 104 4.10 3.91 4.86
N VAL A 105 4.85 2.81 4.73
CA VAL A 105 4.45 1.68 3.87
C VAL A 105 3.15 1.07 4.39
N THR A 106 3.05 0.85 5.69
CA THR A 106 1.84 0.35 6.36
C THR A 106 0.66 1.29 6.17
N LEU A 107 0.85 2.61 6.33
CA LEU A 107 -0.20 3.60 6.14
C LEU A 107 -0.72 3.61 4.69
N GLY A 108 0.18 3.47 3.70
CA GLY A 108 -0.19 3.35 2.30
C GLY A 108 -0.96 2.05 2.01
N ALA A 109 -0.49 0.92 2.54
CA ALA A 109 -1.16 -0.38 2.38
C ALA A 109 -2.53 -0.46 3.07
N ALA A 110 -2.77 0.38 4.09
CA ALA A 110 -4.03 0.42 4.82
C ALA A 110 -5.20 1.11 4.08
N VAL A 111 -4.93 1.81 2.96
CA VAL A 111 -5.97 2.53 2.20
C VAL A 111 -7.07 1.57 1.72
N ALA A 112 -6.71 0.51 0.98
CA ALA A 112 -7.69 -0.44 0.44
C ALA A 112 -8.50 -1.17 1.54
N PRO A 113 -7.89 -1.65 2.64
CA PRO A 113 -8.62 -2.19 3.80
C PRO A 113 -9.66 -1.22 4.38
N PHE A 114 -9.30 0.05 4.60
CA PHE A 114 -10.24 1.04 5.14
C PHE A 114 -11.35 1.36 4.14
N THR A 115 -11.04 1.41 2.84
CA THR A 115 -12.06 1.58 1.80
C THR A 115 -13.04 0.41 1.80
N TRP A 116 -12.58 -0.84 1.89
CA TRP A 116 -13.45 -2.00 2.01
C TRP A 116 -14.35 -1.91 3.24
N ILE A 117 -13.78 -1.66 4.43
CA ILE A 117 -14.56 -1.58 5.67
C ILE A 117 -15.61 -0.46 5.58
N ALA A 118 -15.26 0.69 5.02
CA ALA A 118 -16.21 1.78 4.84
C ALA A 118 -17.38 1.38 3.92
N VAL A 119 -17.09 0.76 2.77
CA VAL A 119 -18.12 0.31 1.82
C VAL A 119 -19.00 -0.78 2.45
N ALA A 120 -18.41 -1.75 3.15
CA ALA A 120 -19.13 -2.80 3.86
C ALA A 120 -20.03 -2.25 4.98
N LEU A 121 -19.57 -1.25 5.72
CA LEU A 121 -20.37 -0.55 6.73
C LEU A 121 -21.54 0.23 6.11
N LEU A 122 -21.34 0.86 4.95
CA LEU A 122 -22.44 1.51 4.23
C LEU A 122 -23.48 0.50 3.71
N GLY A 123 -23.05 -0.71 3.35
CA GLY A 123 -23.93 -1.84 2.99
C GLY A 123 -24.76 -2.35 4.17
N GLY A 124 -24.21 -2.31 5.39
CA GLY A 124 -24.94 -2.56 6.65
C GLY A 124 -25.11 -4.04 7.02
N SER A 125 -25.22 -4.95 6.05
CA SER A 125 -25.54 -6.36 6.30
C SER A 125 -24.55 -7.10 7.20
N PHE A 126 -23.24 -6.86 7.03
CA PHE A 126 -22.21 -7.50 7.87
C PHE A 126 -22.25 -6.96 9.31
N TYR A 127 -22.50 -5.65 9.46
CA TYR A 127 -22.62 -5.02 10.78
C TYR A 127 -23.88 -5.48 11.50
N GLU A 128 -25.03 -5.53 10.83
CA GLU A 128 -26.30 -6.02 11.39
C GLU A 128 -26.15 -7.44 11.96
N CYS A 129 -25.56 -8.35 11.17
CA CYS A 129 -25.28 -9.71 11.63
C CYS A 129 -24.27 -9.72 12.79
N THR A 130 -23.18 -8.95 12.71
CA THR A 130 -22.17 -8.92 13.76
C THR A 130 -22.75 -8.40 15.08
N ALA A 131 -23.45 -7.26 15.02
CA ALA A 131 -23.97 -6.52 16.16
C ALA A 131 -24.97 -7.35 16.98
N THR A 132 -25.89 -8.06 16.31
CA THR A 132 -26.86 -8.92 16.99
C THR A 132 -26.22 -10.05 17.78
N GLY A 133 -25.01 -10.48 17.41
CA GLY A 133 -24.23 -11.49 18.14
C GLY A 133 -23.37 -10.97 19.29
N ILE A 134 -23.24 -9.65 19.49
CA ILE A 134 -22.36 -9.07 20.52
C ILE A 134 -23.05 -9.16 21.90
N PRO A 135 -22.48 -9.88 22.90
CA PRO A 135 -23.13 -10.08 24.19
C PRO A 135 -23.40 -8.77 24.96
N ILE A 136 -22.51 -7.79 24.82
CA ILE A 136 -22.65 -6.47 25.46
C ILE A 136 -23.83 -5.71 24.86
N LEU A 137 -23.98 -5.74 23.54
CA LEU A 137 -25.07 -5.07 22.84
C LEU A 137 -26.41 -5.75 23.14
N GLN A 138 -26.43 -7.08 23.15
CA GLN A 138 -27.59 -7.88 23.56
C GLN A 138 -28.07 -7.48 24.97
N ARG A 139 -27.16 -7.40 25.95
CA ARG A 139 -27.51 -6.97 27.31
C ARG A 139 -28.02 -5.53 27.38
N TYR A 140 -27.47 -4.64 26.57
CA TYR A 140 -27.91 -3.25 26.50
C TYR A 140 -29.33 -3.13 25.92
N MET A 141 -29.61 -3.82 24.81
CA MET A 141 -30.90 -3.77 24.12
C MET A 141 -32.00 -4.59 24.83
N CYS A 142 -31.64 -5.69 25.49
CA CYS A 142 -32.56 -6.60 26.18
C CYS A 142 -32.58 -6.43 27.71
N LYS A 143 -32.14 -5.27 28.23
CA LYS A 143 -31.93 -5.00 29.67
C LYS A 143 -33.13 -5.34 30.58
N SER A 144 -34.35 -5.38 30.04
CA SER A 144 -35.60 -5.68 30.76
C SER A 144 -36.46 -6.81 30.17
N LYS A 145 -36.04 -7.45 29.06
CA LYS A 145 -36.88 -8.37 28.27
C LYS A 145 -36.47 -9.87 28.37
N GLY A 146 -35.47 -10.23 29.19
CA GLY A 146 -35.08 -11.63 29.44
C GLY A 146 -34.36 -12.34 28.28
N GLU A 147 -34.17 -13.66 28.38
CA GLU A 147 -33.45 -14.49 27.38
C GLU A 147 -34.19 -14.64 26.05
N GLU A 148 -35.51 -14.54 26.07
CA GLU A 148 -36.36 -14.60 24.88
C GLU A 148 -36.05 -13.44 23.92
N CYS A 149 -35.81 -12.25 24.46
CA CYS A 149 -35.36 -11.08 23.68
C CYS A 149 -34.03 -11.31 22.98
N ILE A 150 -33.06 -11.98 23.63
CA ILE A 150 -31.75 -12.26 23.04
C ILE A 150 -31.91 -13.23 21.87
N THR A 151 -32.75 -14.25 22.04
CA THR A 151 -33.03 -15.25 21.00
C THR A 151 -33.73 -14.64 19.80
N SER A 152 -34.66 -13.71 20.01
CA SER A 152 -35.30 -12.96 18.93
C SER A 152 -34.33 -12.00 18.25
N LEU A 153 -33.50 -11.27 19.01
CA LEU A 153 -32.51 -10.33 18.49
C LEU A 153 -31.50 -11.00 17.54
N LEU A 154 -31.07 -12.22 17.85
CA LEU A 154 -30.20 -13.02 16.98
C LEU A 154 -30.84 -13.36 15.63
N LYS A 155 -32.17 -13.44 15.56
CA LYS A 155 -32.92 -13.81 14.35
C LYS A 155 -33.33 -12.62 13.49
N VAL A 156 -33.29 -11.39 14.03
CA VAL A 156 -33.67 -10.15 13.33
C VAL A 156 -33.04 -10.02 11.93
N PRO A 157 -31.75 -10.33 11.70
CA PRO A 157 -31.14 -10.19 10.37
C PRO A 157 -31.67 -11.17 9.31
N CYS A 158 -32.35 -12.25 9.71
CA CYS A 158 -32.87 -13.28 8.79
C CYS A 158 -34.36 -13.18 8.53
N LEU A 159 -35.10 -12.45 9.36
CA LEU A 159 -36.56 -12.39 9.27
C LEU A 159 -36.95 -11.44 8.12
N SER A 160 -37.53 -12.00 7.06
CA SER A 160 -38.07 -11.25 5.91
C SER A 160 -39.50 -10.74 6.15
N THR A 161 -40.14 -11.20 7.24
CA THR A 161 -41.53 -10.90 7.64
C THR A 161 -41.56 -10.73 9.15
N SER A 162 -41.15 -9.55 9.62
CA SER A 162 -40.91 -9.25 11.03
C SER A 162 -41.98 -8.32 11.59
N SER A 163 -42.15 -8.34 12.92
CA SER A 163 -42.97 -7.37 13.64
C SER A 163 -42.42 -5.94 13.47
N PRO A 164 -43.25 -4.89 13.65
CA PRO A 164 -42.80 -3.50 13.55
C PRO A 164 -41.59 -3.18 14.45
N GLU A 165 -41.54 -3.78 15.66
CA GLU A 165 -40.43 -3.61 16.62
C GLU A 165 -39.09 -4.15 16.08
N GLU A 166 -39.10 -5.30 15.41
CA GLU A 166 -37.88 -5.94 14.88
C GLU A 166 -37.31 -5.16 13.68
N MET A 167 -38.20 -4.61 12.84
CA MET A 167 -37.82 -3.74 11.73
C MET A 167 -37.21 -2.42 12.21
N GLU A 168 -37.71 -1.87 13.32
CA GLU A 168 -37.14 -0.67 13.95
C GLU A 168 -35.72 -0.93 14.45
N ILE A 169 -35.49 -2.08 15.11
CA ILE A 169 -34.16 -2.50 15.57
C ILE A 169 -33.19 -2.64 14.39
N LEU A 170 -33.60 -3.35 13.32
CA LEU A 170 -32.76 -3.55 12.14
C LEU A 170 -32.41 -2.21 11.47
N THR A 171 -33.39 -1.31 11.35
CA THR A 171 -33.19 0.03 10.78
C THR A 171 -32.23 0.86 11.65
N SER A 172 -32.33 0.76 12.97
CA SER A 172 -31.42 1.40 13.91
C SER A 172 -29.98 0.89 13.77
N LEU A 173 -29.79 -0.44 13.68
CA LEU A 173 -28.48 -1.04 13.45
C LEU A 173 -27.88 -0.65 12.09
N ARG A 174 -28.70 -0.59 11.04
CA ARG A 174 -28.28 -0.11 9.72
C ARG A 174 -27.83 1.35 9.77
N ALA A 175 -28.59 2.21 10.44
CA ALA A 175 -28.24 3.62 10.61
C ALA A 175 -26.92 3.77 11.38
N GLN A 176 -26.71 3.02 12.46
CA GLN A 176 -25.43 2.98 13.18
C GLN A 176 -24.27 2.57 12.27
N SER A 177 -24.45 1.50 11.48
CA SER A 177 -23.45 1.03 10.51
C SER A 177 -23.07 2.13 9.51
N GLN A 178 -24.07 2.80 8.93
CA GLN A 178 -23.84 3.87 7.96
C GLN A 178 -23.15 5.08 8.57
N VAL A 179 -23.52 5.47 9.80
CA VAL A 179 -22.85 6.54 10.54
C VAL A 179 -21.38 6.17 10.79
N PHE A 180 -21.08 4.95 11.22
CA PHE A 180 -19.70 4.49 11.37
C PHE A 180 -18.93 4.48 10.04
N GLY A 181 -19.59 4.07 8.94
CA GLY A 181 -19.03 4.14 7.60
C GLY A 181 -18.63 5.56 7.21
N TRP A 182 -19.51 6.54 7.39
CA TRP A 182 -19.24 7.95 7.08
C TRP A 182 -18.18 8.58 7.99
N ILE A 183 -18.20 8.27 9.29
CA ILE A 183 -17.16 8.72 10.23
C ILE A 183 -15.79 8.16 9.82
N LEU A 184 -15.73 6.88 9.43
CA LEU A 184 -14.49 6.27 8.95
C LEU A 184 -13.98 6.98 7.69
N ILE A 185 -14.85 7.21 6.70
CA ILE A 185 -14.48 7.95 5.47
C ILE A 185 -13.94 9.34 5.84
N ALA A 186 -14.67 10.12 6.63
CA ALA A 186 -14.26 11.46 7.03
C ALA A 186 -12.91 11.47 7.75
N SER A 187 -12.69 10.53 8.68
CA SER A 187 -11.42 10.39 9.41
C SER A 187 -10.24 10.06 8.49
N VAL A 188 -10.41 9.13 7.55
CA VAL A 188 -9.36 8.74 6.59
C VAL A 188 -8.96 9.94 5.71
N PHE A 189 -9.93 10.67 5.15
CA PHE A 189 -9.65 11.85 4.34
C PHE A 189 -8.97 12.96 5.15
N THR A 190 -9.42 13.18 6.38
CA THR A 190 -8.82 14.19 7.28
C THR A 190 -7.37 13.84 7.60
N VAL A 191 -7.09 12.59 7.99
CA VAL A 191 -5.73 12.11 8.27
C VAL A 191 -4.84 12.19 7.03
N ALA A 192 -5.35 11.82 5.85
CA ALA A 192 -4.61 11.91 4.59
C ALA A 192 -4.24 13.36 4.24
N LEU A 193 -5.20 14.29 4.38
CA LEU A 193 -4.98 15.71 4.14
C LEU A 193 -3.95 16.28 5.13
N LEU A 194 -4.12 16.06 6.42
CA LEU A 194 -3.20 16.54 7.46
C LEU A 194 -1.79 15.96 7.25
N SER A 195 -1.68 14.66 7.00
CA SER A 195 -0.40 13.99 6.75
C SER A 195 0.31 14.58 5.53
N THR A 196 -0.44 14.84 4.45
CA THR A 196 0.09 15.44 3.23
C THR A 196 0.55 16.88 3.49
N CYS A 197 -0.27 17.70 4.14
CA CYS A 197 0.08 19.07 4.51
C CYS A 197 1.35 19.12 5.35
N ILE A 198 1.41 18.30 6.41
CA ILE A 198 2.59 18.19 7.28
C ILE A 198 3.83 17.76 6.50
N ALA A 199 3.71 16.75 5.63
CA ALA A 199 4.82 16.26 4.82
C ALA A 199 5.34 17.33 3.82
N ARG A 200 4.45 18.17 3.29
CA ARG A 200 4.81 19.29 2.42
C ARG A 200 5.43 20.45 3.19
N CYS A 201 4.87 20.84 4.34
CA CYS A 201 5.41 21.91 5.19
C CYS A 201 6.80 21.56 5.77
N ARG A 202 7.07 20.28 6.02
CA ARG A 202 8.37 19.80 6.51
C ARG A 202 9.35 19.43 5.39
N SER A 203 9.01 19.72 4.12
CA SER A 203 9.91 19.45 3.00
C SER A 203 11.11 20.39 3.06
N PRO A 204 12.36 19.86 3.04
CA PRO A 204 13.56 20.69 3.01
C PRO A 204 13.81 21.34 1.63
N VAL A 205 13.05 20.93 0.61
CA VAL A 205 13.20 21.36 -0.79
C VAL A 205 11.97 22.11 -1.29
N SER A 206 12.18 23.04 -2.23
CA SER A 206 11.11 23.81 -2.87
C SER A 206 10.21 22.92 -3.74
N VAL A 207 9.00 23.40 -4.04
CA VAL A 207 8.02 22.67 -4.86
C VAL A 207 8.57 22.38 -6.27
N LEU A 208 9.25 23.36 -6.89
CA LEU A 208 9.82 23.20 -8.24
C LEU A 208 10.99 22.22 -8.25
N GLN A 209 11.88 22.29 -7.24
CA GLN A 209 12.97 21.33 -7.09
C GLN A 209 12.44 19.91 -6.87
N LEU A 210 11.38 19.76 -6.07
CA LEU A 210 10.72 18.46 -5.87
C LEU A 210 10.08 17.95 -7.17
N ALA A 211 9.50 18.82 -7.99
CA ALA A 211 8.94 18.44 -9.29
C ALA A 211 10.04 17.97 -10.26
N PHE A 212 11.14 18.72 -10.36
CA PHE A 212 12.31 18.31 -11.13
C PHE A 212 12.85 16.95 -10.66
N TRP A 213 12.97 16.78 -9.35
CA TRP A 213 13.45 15.52 -8.77
C TRP A 213 12.59 14.32 -9.18
N LYS A 214 11.26 14.46 -9.18
CA LYS A 214 10.36 13.42 -9.67
C LYS A 214 10.65 13.02 -11.11
N ILE A 215 10.82 14.01 -11.97
CA ILE A 215 11.12 13.82 -13.39
C ILE A 215 12.47 13.12 -13.56
N TYR A 216 13.48 13.54 -12.80
CA TYR A 216 14.81 12.94 -12.82
C TYR A 216 14.75 11.44 -12.45
N LEU A 217 14.08 11.09 -11.34
CA LEU A 217 14.00 9.69 -10.89
C LEU A 217 13.26 8.79 -11.90
N GLU A 218 12.19 9.31 -12.51
CA GLU A 218 11.47 8.55 -13.54
C GLU A 218 12.35 8.32 -14.78
N LYS A 219 13.08 9.35 -15.23
CA LYS A 219 13.98 9.23 -16.37
C LYS A 219 15.20 8.34 -16.07
N GLU A 220 15.75 8.44 -14.87
CA GLU A 220 16.84 7.56 -14.41
C GLU A 220 16.40 6.09 -14.45
N ARG A 221 15.19 5.78 -13.94
CA ARG A 221 14.63 4.41 -13.99
C ARG A 221 14.50 3.88 -15.42
N GLN A 222 13.88 4.66 -16.31
CA GLN A 222 13.70 4.29 -17.72
C GLN A 222 15.04 4.01 -18.41
N LEU A 223 16.02 4.89 -18.21
CA LEU A 223 17.37 4.74 -18.79
C LEU A 223 18.11 3.56 -18.18
N PHE A 224 17.99 3.36 -16.86
CA PHE A 224 18.61 2.23 -16.16
C PHE A 224 18.08 0.90 -16.68
N GLU A 225 16.77 0.74 -16.84
CA GLU A 225 16.15 -0.48 -17.39
C GLU A 225 16.64 -0.79 -18.80
N ASN A 226 16.67 0.23 -19.67
CA ASN A 226 17.16 0.07 -21.04
C ASN A 226 18.64 -0.35 -21.07
N LYS A 227 19.48 0.31 -20.26
CA LYS A 227 20.92 -0.01 -20.17
C LYS A 227 21.18 -1.37 -19.53
N ALA A 228 20.40 -1.76 -18.52
CA ALA A 228 20.49 -3.06 -17.89
C ALA A 228 20.13 -4.18 -18.88
N LYS A 229 19.05 -4.02 -19.66
CA LYS A 229 18.68 -4.96 -20.73
C LYS A 229 19.76 -5.09 -21.78
N GLU A 230 20.28 -3.97 -22.28
CA GLU A 230 21.38 -3.95 -23.26
C GLU A 230 22.62 -4.70 -22.74
N HIS A 231 23.02 -4.42 -21.49
CA HIS A 231 24.18 -5.05 -20.87
C HIS A 231 23.97 -6.55 -20.60
N ALA A 232 22.78 -6.95 -20.15
CA ALA A 232 22.42 -8.35 -19.95
C ALA A 232 22.42 -9.15 -21.26
N SER A 233 21.87 -8.58 -22.35
CA SER A 233 21.91 -9.22 -23.66
C SER A 233 23.34 -9.43 -24.16
N LYS A 234 24.22 -8.43 -24.03
CA LYS A 234 25.64 -8.57 -24.42
C LYS A 234 26.36 -9.64 -23.59
N LEU A 235 26.09 -9.70 -22.29
CA LEU A 235 26.68 -10.72 -21.41
C LEU A 235 26.19 -12.13 -21.78
N ALA A 236 24.89 -12.29 -22.04
CA ALA A 236 24.30 -13.56 -22.44
C ALA A 236 24.85 -14.04 -23.79
N ASP A 237 24.91 -13.16 -24.79
CA ASP A 237 25.44 -13.45 -26.12
C ASP A 237 26.90 -13.90 -26.08
N ARG A 238 27.76 -13.15 -25.36
CA ARG A 238 29.18 -13.51 -25.15
C ARG A 238 29.33 -14.89 -24.50
N ASN A 239 28.50 -15.21 -23.49
CA ASN A 239 28.57 -16.51 -22.81
C ASN A 239 28.10 -17.66 -23.71
N LEU A 240 27.00 -17.47 -24.45
CA LEU A 240 26.46 -18.48 -25.37
C LEU A 240 27.43 -18.73 -26.53
N LYS A 241 28.01 -17.67 -27.10
CA LYS A 241 29.00 -17.78 -28.18
C LYS A 241 30.21 -18.60 -27.75
N SER A 242 30.81 -18.27 -26.60
CA SER A 242 31.95 -19.02 -26.05
C SER A 242 31.59 -20.48 -25.74
N PHE A 243 30.37 -20.75 -25.24
CA PHE A 243 29.90 -22.11 -24.99
C PHE A 243 29.76 -22.94 -26.28
N PHE A 244 29.09 -22.42 -27.32
CA PHE A 244 28.87 -23.16 -28.57
C PHE A 244 30.13 -23.27 -29.44
N GLU A 245 31.02 -22.28 -29.40
CA GLU A 245 32.27 -22.28 -30.16
C GLU A 245 33.43 -22.95 -29.39
N SER A 246 33.23 -23.34 -28.12
CA SER A 246 34.28 -23.90 -27.24
C SER A 246 35.52 -22.99 -27.12
N THR A 247 35.32 -21.68 -27.14
CA THR A 247 36.38 -20.66 -27.04
C THR A 247 36.54 -20.14 -25.62
N GLU A 248 37.74 -19.64 -25.28
CA GLU A 248 37.97 -19.03 -23.97
C GLU A 248 37.12 -17.77 -23.73
N LEU A 249 36.75 -17.55 -22.47
CA LEU A 249 35.82 -16.52 -22.03
C LEU A 249 36.50 -15.13 -21.97
N GLU A 250 36.25 -14.25 -22.94
CA GLU A 250 36.81 -12.88 -22.98
C GLU A 250 36.38 -12.00 -21.78
N PRO A 251 37.27 -11.24 -21.11
CA PRO A 251 36.90 -10.45 -19.93
C PRO A 251 35.74 -9.49 -20.18
N PHE A 252 34.67 -9.61 -19.40
CA PHE A 252 33.50 -8.72 -19.47
C PHE A 252 33.26 -8.05 -18.12
N GLN A 253 33.34 -6.73 -18.06
CA GLN A 253 33.18 -6.00 -16.81
C GLN A 253 31.70 -5.83 -16.45
N THR A 254 31.33 -6.40 -15.30
CA THR A 254 30.05 -6.15 -14.64
C THR A 254 30.30 -5.39 -13.33
N PRO A 255 29.37 -4.53 -12.89
CA PRO A 255 29.49 -3.88 -11.60
C PRO A 255 29.59 -4.90 -10.46
N SER A 256 30.49 -4.66 -9.50
CA SER A 256 30.70 -5.55 -8.37
C SER A 256 29.45 -5.62 -7.46
N THR A 257 29.32 -6.70 -6.69
CA THR A 257 28.23 -6.85 -5.71
C THR A 257 28.16 -5.67 -4.73
N LYS A 258 29.32 -5.10 -4.36
CA LYS A 258 29.40 -3.92 -3.50
C LYS A 258 28.82 -2.66 -4.17
N ALA A 259 29.04 -2.49 -5.47
CA ALA A 259 28.46 -1.38 -6.22
C ALA A 259 26.92 -1.50 -6.28
N TRP A 260 26.41 -2.70 -6.54
CA TRP A 260 24.97 -3.01 -6.49
C TRP A 260 24.37 -2.70 -5.12
N ASP A 261 24.99 -3.17 -4.04
CA ASP A 261 24.50 -2.95 -2.67
C ASP A 261 24.49 -1.47 -2.25
N ASN A 262 25.43 -0.68 -2.78
CA ASN A 262 25.51 0.76 -2.54
C ASN A 262 24.36 1.51 -3.23
N ILE A 263 24.06 1.20 -4.50
CA ILE A 263 22.98 1.88 -5.23
C ILE A 263 21.58 1.43 -4.78
N SER A 264 21.46 0.25 -4.17
CA SER A 264 20.19 -0.27 -3.63
C SER A 264 19.85 0.23 -2.21
N SER A 265 20.70 1.03 -1.55
CA SER A 265 20.38 1.54 -0.21
C SER A 265 19.25 2.58 -0.22
N LEU A 266 18.58 2.75 0.92
CA LEU A 266 17.59 3.82 1.09
C LEU A 266 18.25 5.18 0.86
N PHE A 267 17.65 6.01 0.00
CA PHE A 267 18.18 7.32 -0.33
C PHE A 267 18.09 8.27 0.87
N ALA A 268 19.20 8.96 1.15
CA ALA A 268 19.30 9.99 2.17
C ALA A 268 19.69 11.31 1.49
N PHE A 269 18.82 12.30 1.56
CA PHE A 269 19.05 13.63 0.99
C PHE A 269 20.05 14.39 1.85
N ASN A 270 21.12 14.91 1.27
CA ASN A 270 22.02 15.79 2.00
C ASN A 270 21.96 17.21 1.40
N PRO A 271 21.58 18.26 2.14
CA PRO A 271 21.55 19.62 1.62
C PRO A 271 22.91 20.13 1.11
N LYS A 272 24.02 19.56 1.59
CA LYS A 272 25.38 19.95 1.20
C LYS A 272 25.85 19.29 -0.10
N GLY A 273 25.21 18.20 -0.51
CA GLY A 273 25.51 17.48 -1.75
C GLY A 273 24.22 17.28 -2.53
N ASN A 274 24.01 18.07 -3.59
CA ASN A 274 22.81 18.07 -4.43
C ASN A 274 22.68 16.77 -5.26
N TYR A 275 22.53 15.63 -4.59
CA TYR A 275 22.30 14.32 -5.19
C TYR A 275 20.81 14.03 -5.24
N TYR A 276 20.38 13.43 -6.35
CA TYR A 276 18.97 13.12 -6.62
C TYR A 276 18.67 11.62 -6.53
N SER A 277 19.68 10.77 -6.50
CA SER A 277 19.54 9.31 -6.37
C SER A 277 20.78 8.69 -5.73
N MET A 278 20.69 7.42 -5.36
CA MET A 278 21.87 6.68 -4.88
C MET A 278 22.87 6.37 -5.99
N ILE A 279 22.41 6.21 -7.23
CA ILE A 279 23.29 6.05 -8.40
C ILE A 279 24.08 7.34 -8.62
N HIS A 280 23.39 8.49 -8.62
CA HIS A 280 24.04 9.81 -8.70
C HIS A 280 25.07 9.97 -7.58
N LYS A 281 24.68 9.68 -6.33
CA LYS A 281 25.59 9.76 -5.18
C LYS A 281 26.81 8.83 -5.34
N TYR A 282 26.62 7.61 -5.83
CA TYR A 282 27.69 6.64 -6.02
C TYR A 282 28.69 7.07 -7.11
N VAL A 283 28.21 7.58 -8.24
CA VAL A 283 29.06 7.99 -9.37
C VAL A 283 29.80 9.28 -9.06
N SER A 284 29.21 10.20 -8.29
CA SER A 284 29.85 11.47 -7.93
C SER A 284 30.93 11.34 -6.83
N GLN A 285 31.01 10.21 -6.12
CA GLN A 285 32.04 9.98 -5.12
C GLN A 285 33.33 9.49 -5.79
N LYS A 286 34.45 10.17 -5.50
CA LYS A 286 35.77 9.88 -6.11
C LYS A 286 36.42 8.55 -5.68
N SER A 287 35.91 7.85 -4.65
CA SER A 287 36.43 6.56 -4.20
C SER A 287 35.37 5.45 -4.27
N HIS A 288 35.45 4.59 -5.28
CA HIS A 288 34.58 3.40 -5.45
C HIS A 288 34.85 2.26 -4.44
N SER A 289 35.81 2.44 -3.51
CA SER A 289 36.29 1.41 -2.60
C SER A 289 35.58 1.38 -1.23
N GLU A 290 34.86 2.43 -0.83
CA GLU A 290 34.15 2.46 0.46
C GLU A 290 32.63 2.26 0.32
N SER A 291 32.00 1.66 1.35
CA SER A 291 30.55 1.64 1.46
C SER A 291 30.03 3.07 1.62
N ILE A 292 28.93 3.45 0.97
CA ILE A 292 28.35 4.78 1.16
C ILE A 292 27.91 4.92 2.62
N LYS A 293 28.69 5.65 3.41
CA LYS A 293 28.35 5.98 4.80
C LYS A 293 27.30 7.10 4.79
N SER A 294 26.38 7.06 5.76
CA SER A 294 25.50 8.20 6.00
C SER A 294 26.36 9.40 6.36
N ALA A 295 26.13 10.53 5.69
CA ALA A 295 26.86 11.76 5.93
C ALA A 295 26.13 12.60 6.97
N GLU A 296 26.87 13.38 7.74
CA GLU A 296 26.30 14.30 8.71
C GLU A 296 25.42 15.34 7.99
N GLY A 297 24.14 15.44 8.39
CA GLY A 297 23.13 16.28 7.73
C GLY A 297 22.21 15.55 6.73
N ASP A 298 22.25 14.22 6.65
CA ASP A 298 21.32 13.42 5.86
C ASP A 298 19.86 13.56 6.38
N ILE A 299 18.97 14.07 5.53
CA ILE A 299 17.54 14.23 5.72
C ILE A 299 16.81 13.16 4.89
N TYR A 300 15.70 12.64 5.41
CA TYR A 300 14.85 11.68 4.72
C TYR A 300 13.50 12.34 4.41
N PRO A 301 13.34 12.94 3.22
CA PRO A 301 12.18 13.77 2.94
C PRO A 301 10.91 12.92 2.84
N ALA A 302 9.96 13.16 3.75
CA ALA A 302 8.63 12.52 3.67
C ALA A 302 7.92 12.88 2.35
N CYS A 303 8.24 14.03 1.75
CA CYS A 303 7.65 14.47 0.47
C CYS A 303 8.06 13.60 -0.75
N LEU A 304 9.18 12.87 -0.68
CA LEU A 304 9.59 11.91 -1.72
C LEU A 304 8.78 10.61 -1.68
N GLN A 305 7.94 10.41 -0.65
CA GLN A 305 7.01 9.29 -0.56
C GLN A 305 6.01 9.24 -1.71
N PHE A 306 5.74 10.38 -2.37
CA PHE A 306 4.83 10.43 -3.51
C PHE A 306 5.49 10.06 -4.86
N VAL A 307 6.79 9.77 -4.88
CA VAL A 307 7.59 9.63 -6.11
C VAL A 307 7.82 8.18 -6.48
N ASP A 308 8.22 7.32 -5.52
CA ASP A 308 8.34 5.88 -5.84
C ASP A 308 7.00 5.15 -5.88
N GLY A 309 5.90 5.81 -5.51
CA GLY A 309 4.53 5.30 -5.72
C GLY A 309 3.90 5.82 -7.01
N ALA A 310 4.64 6.58 -7.83
CA ALA A 310 4.04 7.27 -8.97
C ALA A 310 3.91 6.44 -10.25
N ASN A 311 4.51 5.24 -10.34
CA ASN A 311 4.37 4.34 -11.50
C ASN A 311 4.70 2.86 -11.17
N ALA A 312 4.46 2.42 -9.93
CA ALA A 312 4.56 0.98 -9.59
C ALA A 312 3.30 0.19 -10.03
N GLU A 313 2.71 0.56 -11.16
CA GLU A 313 1.77 -0.27 -11.89
C GLU A 313 2.39 -0.60 -13.25
N VAL A 314 2.48 -1.90 -13.52
CA VAL A 314 2.93 -2.51 -14.77
C VAL A 314 4.46 -2.55 -14.97
N GLN A 315 5.12 -3.49 -14.29
CA GLN A 315 5.97 -4.50 -14.94
C GLN A 315 6.48 -5.50 -13.89
N ILE A 316 5.68 -6.56 -13.66
CA ILE A 316 6.21 -7.84 -13.19
C ILE A 316 5.93 -8.83 -14.32
N LEU A 317 6.92 -8.95 -15.20
CA LEU A 317 7.35 -10.17 -15.88
C LEU A 317 8.76 -9.91 -16.40
#